data_AF-A0A7V8V5Z2-F1
#
_entry.id   AF-A0A7V8V5Z2-F1
#
_cell.length_a   1.000
_cell.length_b   1.000
_cell.length_c   1.000
_cell.angle_alpha   90.00
_cell.angle_beta   90.00
_cell.angle_gamma   90.00
#
_symmetry.space_group_name_H-M   'P 1'
#
loop_
_entity.id
_entity.type
_entity.pdbx_description
1 polymer ?
#
loop_
_entity_poly.entity_id
_entity_poly.type
_entity_poly.pdbx_seq_one_letter_code
_entity_poly.pdbx_strand_id
1 'polypeptide(L)'
;MPALTPLGAIKILSNKLQVQEFPECEDARALEAFLYLCARIKGLRSDAERQASYQEESLNQCRHEFEFIELVLVRLRTFLDLTRPLEPMEIVSAMSTLQFLARRLTVPYDDWDLDQRDSPDLAELCVELE
;
A
#
# COMPACT_ATOMS: atom_id res chain seq x y z
N MET A 1 -14.34 6.98 20.36
CA MET A 1 -13.81 5.93 19.47
C MET A 1 -12.30 6.11 19.38
N PRO A 2 -11.47 5.08 19.59
CA PRO A 2 -10.03 5.21 19.38
C PRO A 2 -9.77 5.65 17.92
N ALA A 3 -8.81 6.56 17.74
CA ALA A 3 -8.42 7.02 16.41
C ALA A 3 -7.83 5.85 15.61
N LEU A 4 -8.30 5.67 14.38
CA LEU A 4 -7.76 4.66 13.47
C LEU A 4 -6.28 4.96 13.19
N THR A 5 -5.41 3.97 13.38
CA THR A 5 -3.97 4.07 13.10
C THR A 5 -3.64 3.36 11.79
N PRO A 6 -2.47 3.63 11.16
CA PRO A 6 -2.07 2.93 9.94
C PRO A 6 -2.00 1.41 10.13
N LEU A 7 -1.41 0.95 11.24
CA LEU A 7 -1.37 -0.48 11.57
C LEU A 7 -2.77 -1.05 11.86
N GLY A 8 -3.65 -0.28 12.50
CA GLY A 8 -5.04 -0.69 12.71
C GLY A 8 -5.79 -0.86 11.40
N ALA A 9 -5.63 0.07 10.45
CA ALA A 9 -6.21 -0.02 9.12
C ALA A 9 -5.67 -1.23 8.33
N ILE A 10 -4.34 -1.48 8.38
CA ILE A 10 -3.76 -2.67 7.75
C ILE A 10 -4.35 -3.97 8.34
N LYS A 11 -4.47 -4.07 9.67
CA LYS A 11 -5.09 -5.24 10.32
C LYS A 11 -6.53 -5.48 9.86
N ILE A 12 -7.33 -4.42 9.75
CA ILE A 12 -8.72 -4.49 9.26
C ILE A 12 -8.76 -5.01 7.83
N LEU A 13 -7.87 -4.54 6.97
CA LEU A 13 -7.82 -4.99 5.57
C LEU A 13 -7.28 -6.42 5.46
N SER A 14 -6.29 -6.81 6.28
CA SER A 14 -5.79 -8.18 6.35
C SER A 14 -6.87 -9.18 6.75
N ASN A 15 -7.67 -8.86 7.76
CA ASN A 15 -8.80 -9.70 8.16
C ASN A 15 -9.87 -9.75 7.08
N LYS A 16 -10.23 -8.59 6.49
CA LYS A 16 -11.24 -8.53 5.42
C LYS A 16 -10.87 -9.43 4.24
N LEU A 17 -9.59 -9.49 3.88
CA LEU A 17 -9.06 -10.32 2.80
C LEU A 17 -8.76 -11.76 3.23
N GLN A 18 -8.97 -12.10 4.51
CA GLN A 18 -8.68 -13.41 5.10
C GLN A 18 -7.23 -13.87 4.87
N VAL A 19 -6.31 -12.92 4.77
CA VAL A 19 -4.88 -13.23 4.57
C VAL A 19 -4.13 -13.38 5.89
N GLN A 20 -4.62 -12.72 6.94
CA GLN A 20 -4.18 -12.92 8.33
C GLN A 20 -5.40 -12.71 9.23
N GLU A 21 -5.49 -13.51 10.30
CA GLU A 21 -6.55 -13.39 11.30
C GLU A 21 -6.03 -12.68 12.55
N PHE A 22 -6.63 -11.54 12.87
CA PHE A 22 -6.39 -10.78 14.09
C PHE A 22 -7.62 -10.89 15.00
N PRO A 23 -7.46 -11.40 16.25
CA PRO A 23 -8.58 -11.73 17.14
C PRO A 23 -9.39 -10.52 17.64
N GLU A 24 -8.90 -9.29 17.47
CA GLU A 24 -9.51 -8.07 18.02
C GLU A 24 -10.00 -7.10 16.93
N CYS A 25 -10.10 -7.54 15.68
CA CYS A 25 -10.25 -6.62 14.56
C CYS A 25 -11.63 -6.72 13.89
N GLU A 26 -12.35 -5.58 13.87
CA GLU A 26 -13.70 -5.46 13.34
C GLU A 26 -13.71 -5.37 11.80
N ASP A 27 -14.11 -6.46 11.13
CA ASP A 27 -14.15 -6.57 9.65
C ASP A 27 -15.10 -5.57 8.97
N ALA A 28 -16.11 -5.10 9.69
CA ALA A 28 -17.16 -4.22 9.14
C ALA A 28 -16.62 -2.86 8.64
N ARG A 29 -15.37 -2.51 8.95
CA ARG A 29 -14.77 -1.19 8.68
C ARG A 29 -13.72 -1.21 7.56
N ALA A 30 -13.69 -2.24 6.72
CA ALA A 30 -12.69 -2.36 5.64
C ALA A 30 -12.66 -1.16 4.68
N LEU A 31 -13.83 -0.63 4.29
CA LEU A 31 -13.88 0.56 3.43
C LEU A 31 -13.29 1.79 4.12
N GLU A 32 -13.60 1.99 5.40
CA GLU A 32 -13.06 3.11 6.19
C GLU A 32 -11.55 2.97 6.38
N ALA A 33 -11.06 1.75 6.62
CA ALA A 33 -9.64 1.44 6.69
C ALA A 33 -8.92 1.76 5.38
N PHE A 34 -9.49 1.34 4.25
CA PHE A 34 -8.95 1.65 2.93
C PHE A 34 -8.88 3.17 2.68
N LEU A 35 -9.98 3.89 2.91
CA LEU A 35 -10.04 5.34 2.74
C LEU A 35 -9.05 6.08 3.65
N TYR A 36 -8.86 5.58 4.87
CA TYR A 36 -7.85 6.09 5.79
C TYR A 36 -6.43 5.94 5.23
N LEU A 37 -6.07 4.77 4.67
CA LEU A 37 -4.76 4.58 4.06
C LEU A 37 -4.56 5.53 2.88
N CYS A 38 -5.56 5.68 2.00
CA CYS A 38 -5.50 6.63 0.88
C CYS A 38 -5.26 8.06 1.37
N ALA A 39 -6.00 8.51 2.39
CA ALA A 39 -5.83 9.84 2.96
C ALA A 39 -4.43 10.04 3.57
N ARG A 40 -3.88 9.01 4.24
CA ARG A 40 -2.55 9.07 4.84
C ARG A 40 -1.45 9.13 3.80
N ILE A 41 -1.52 8.32 2.74
CA ILE A 41 -0.59 8.37 1.61
C ILE A 41 -0.65 9.73 0.91
N LYS A 42 -1.85 10.28 0.68
CA LYS A 42 -2.00 11.62 0.09
C LYS A 42 -1.34 12.71 0.93
N GLY A 43 -1.45 12.60 2.26
CA GLY A 43 -0.73 13.47 3.20
C GLY A 43 0.79 13.35 3.05
N LEU A 44 1.30 12.12 3.08
CA LEU A 44 2.73 11.84 2.89
C LEU A 44 3.26 12.39 1.55
N ARG A 45 2.52 12.20 0.46
CA ARG A 45 2.85 12.76 -0.85
C ARG A 45 2.99 14.27 -0.81
N SER A 46 2.03 14.95 -0.19
CA SER A 46 2.04 16.42 -0.10
C SER A 46 3.23 16.93 0.72
N ASP A 47 3.61 16.21 1.78
CA ASP A 47 4.76 16.55 2.62
C ASP A 47 6.09 16.28 1.89
N ALA A 48 6.21 15.14 1.22
CA ALA A 48 7.37 14.77 0.43
C ALA A 48 7.60 15.71 -0.77
N GLU A 49 6.56 16.06 -1.52
CA GLU A 49 6.65 17.02 -2.63
C GLU A 49 7.11 18.41 -2.15
N ARG A 50 6.68 18.85 -0.95
CA ARG A 50 7.16 20.11 -0.35
C ARG A 50 8.64 20.02 0.03
N GLN A 51 9.08 18.90 0.58
CA GLN A 51 10.49 18.69 0.95
C GLN A 51 11.40 18.61 -0.29
N ALA A 52 10.96 17.91 -1.33
CA ALA A 52 11.70 17.73 -2.58
C ALA A 52 11.71 18.99 -3.47
N SER A 53 10.90 20.02 -3.18
CA SER A 53 10.69 21.21 -4.02
C SER A 53 11.94 22.01 -4.42
N TYR A 54 13.09 21.73 -3.81
CA TYR A 54 14.37 22.41 -4.07
C TYR A 54 15.24 21.70 -5.13
N GLN A 55 14.94 20.46 -5.54
CA GLN A 55 15.71 19.70 -6.54
C GLN A 55 14.79 18.94 -7.50
N GLU A 56 14.92 19.19 -8.81
CA GLU A 56 14.04 18.62 -9.84
C GLU A 56 14.14 17.08 -9.95
N GLU A 57 15.34 16.52 -9.79
CA GLU A 57 15.55 15.06 -9.78
C GLU A 57 14.84 14.40 -8.59
N SER A 58 14.93 15.00 -7.39
CA SER A 58 14.25 14.51 -6.19
C SER A 58 12.72 14.59 -6.32
N LEU A 59 12.20 15.61 -7.02
CA LEU A 59 10.77 15.72 -7.34
C LEU A 59 10.30 14.62 -8.28
N ASN A 60 11.07 14.28 -9.31
CA ASN A 60 10.72 13.23 -10.25
C ASN A 60 10.73 11.85 -9.59
N GLN A 61 11.73 11.55 -8.76
CA GLN A 61 11.78 10.31 -7.97
C GLN A 61 10.59 10.22 -7.01
N CYS A 62 10.29 11.31 -6.28
CA CYS A 62 9.13 11.40 -5.41
C CYS A 62 7.84 11.08 -6.18
N ARG A 63 7.64 11.68 -7.36
CA ARG A 63 6.43 11.45 -8.18
C ARG A 63 6.29 9.99 -8.59
N HIS A 64 7.35 9.37 -9.12
CA HIS A 64 7.30 7.98 -9.55
C HIS A 64 7.00 7.01 -8.41
N GLU A 65 7.57 7.24 -7.23
CA GLU A 65 7.28 6.39 -6.06
C GLU A 65 5.80 6.50 -5.65
N PHE A 66 5.23 7.71 -5.63
CA PHE A 66 3.81 7.87 -5.29
C PHE A 66 2.87 7.36 -6.39
N GLU A 67 3.25 7.43 -7.67
CA GLU A 67 2.53 6.76 -8.76
C GLU A 67 2.49 5.24 -8.55
N PHE A 68 3.61 4.64 -8.14
CA PHE A 68 3.66 3.22 -7.82
C PHE A 68 2.78 2.88 -6.60
N ILE A 69 2.84 3.67 -5.53
CA ILE A 69 1.96 3.48 -4.36
C ILE A 69 0.48 3.57 -4.77
N GLU A 70 0.12 4.48 -5.67
CA GLU A 70 -1.25 4.59 -6.19
C GLU A 70 -1.67 3.32 -6.95
N LEU A 71 -0.80 2.73 -7.76
CA LEU A 71 -1.05 1.43 -8.41
C LEU A 71 -1.27 0.31 -7.39
N VAL A 72 -0.47 0.28 -6.31
CA VAL A 72 -0.62 -0.70 -5.22
C VAL A 72 -1.95 -0.50 -4.47
N LEU A 73 -2.37 0.74 -4.25
CA LEU A 73 -3.68 1.05 -3.65
C LEU A 73 -4.84 0.60 -4.55
N VAL A 74 -4.73 0.79 -5.87
CA VAL A 74 -5.71 0.29 -6.83
C VAL A 74 -5.76 -1.24 -6.80
N ARG A 75 -4.60 -1.92 -6.76
CA ARG A 75 -4.54 -3.38 -6.66
C ARG A 75 -5.21 -3.89 -5.39
N LEU A 76 -4.93 -3.25 -4.25
CA LEU A 76 -5.60 -3.56 -2.98
C LEU A 76 -7.11 -3.40 -3.08
N ARG A 77 -7.57 -2.31 -3.73
CA ARG A 77 -8.99 -2.07 -3.94
C ARG A 77 -9.65 -3.19 -4.74
N THR A 78 -8.99 -3.65 -5.80
CA THR A 78 -9.47 -4.78 -6.62
C THR A 78 -9.70 -6.03 -5.75
N PHE A 79 -8.77 -6.35 -4.85
CA PHE A 79 -8.96 -7.50 -3.94
C PHE A 79 -10.14 -7.30 -2.98
N LEU A 80 -10.35 -6.09 -2.47
CA LEU A 80 -11.45 -5.79 -1.55
C LEU A 80 -12.83 -5.82 -2.22
N ASP A 81 -12.89 -5.53 -3.52
CA ASP A 81 -14.13 -5.52 -4.31
C ASP A 81 -14.51 -6.93 -4.81
N LEU A 82 -13.63 -7.93 -4.68
CA LEU A 82 -13.96 -9.32 -5.02
C LEU A 82 -15.05 -9.84 -4.09
N THR A 83 -16.12 -10.37 -4.68
CA THR A 83 -17.24 -11.00 -3.95
C THR A 83 -16.98 -12.48 -3.64
N ARG A 84 -15.81 -12.99 -4.01
CA ARG A 84 -15.36 -14.37 -3.76
C ARG A 84 -14.11 -14.37 -2.87
N PRO A 85 -13.81 -15.49 -2.19
CA PRO A 85 -12.52 -15.66 -1.53
C PRO A 85 -11.36 -15.50 -2.52
N LEU A 86 -10.22 -15.03 -2.01
CA LEU A 86 -8.98 -14.93 -2.78
C LEU A 86 -8.41 -16.32 -3.05
N GLU A 87 -7.89 -16.53 -4.26
CA GLU A 87 -7.12 -17.71 -4.62
C GLU A 87 -5.72 -17.66 -3.98
N PRO A 88 -5.01 -18.80 -3.87
CA PRO A 88 -3.70 -18.84 -3.20
C PRO A 88 -2.69 -17.79 -3.71
N MET A 89 -2.63 -17.58 -5.03
CA MET A 89 -1.73 -16.56 -5.62
C MET A 89 -2.20 -15.13 -5.33
N GLU A 90 -3.51 -14.91 -5.28
CA GLU A 90 -4.09 -13.62 -4.91
C GLU A 90 -3.86 -13.30 -3.43
N ILE A 91 -3.90 -14.31 -2.55
CA ILE A 91 -3.56 -14.17 -1.13
C ILE A 91 -2.11 -13.71 -0.98
N VAL A 92 -1.17 -14.35 -1.67
CA VAL A 92 0.25 -13.94 -1.66
C VAL A 92 0.40 -12.50 -2.15
N SER A 93 -0.25 -12.15 -3.27
CA SER A 93 -0.22 -10.81 -3.83
C SER A 93 -0.84 -9.75 -2.90
N ALA A 94 -1.95 -10.06 -2.24
CA ALA A 94 -2.62 -9.19 -1.28
C ALA A 94 -1.77 -8.99 -0.01
N MET A 95 -1.12 -10.04 0.49
CA MET A 95 -0.17 -9.91 1.61
C MET A 95 0.99 -9.00 1.25
N SER A 96 1.64 -9.21 0.10
CA SER A 96 2.75 -8.36 -0.35
C SER A 96 2.33 -6.90 -0.50
N THR A 97 1.13 -6.67 -1.05
CA THR A 97 0.51 -5.35 -1.18
C THR A 97 0.35 -4.67 0.18
N LEU A 98 -0.24 -5.36 1.16
CA LEU A 98 -0.45 -4.84 2.50
C LEU A 98 0.87 -4.60 3.25
N GLN A 99 1.85 -5.49 3.11
CA GLN A 99 3.17 -5.34 3.71
C GLN A 99 3.93 -4.14 3.12
N PHE A 100 3.88 -3.95 1.79
CA PHE A 100 4.46 -2.80 1.13
C PHE A 100 3.85 -1.50 1.67
N LEU A 101 2.52 -1.40 1.70
CA LEU A 101 1.83 -0.22 2.22
C LEU A 101 2.12 0.02 3.70
N ALA A 102 2.18 -1.04 4.51
CA ALA A 102 2.53 -0.93 5.92
C ALA A 102 3.92 -0.30 6.09
N ARG A 103 4.93 -0.77 5.34
CA ARG A 103 6.28 -0.21 5.38
C ARG A 103 6.30 1.27 5.01
N ARG A 104 5.65 1.66 3.91
CA ARG A 104 5.58 3.06 3.46
C ARG A 104 4.84 3.97 4.46
N LEU A 105 3.93 3.43 5.26
CA LEU A 105 3.18 4.20 6.25
C LEU A 105 3.84 4.28 7.63
N THR A 106 4.75 3.36 7.95
CA THR A 106 5.45 3.31 9.25
C THR A 106 6.86 3.87 9.20
N VAL A 107 7.51 3.85 8.03
CA VAL A 107 8.87 4.37 7.84
C VAL A 107 8.79 5.83 7.35
N PRO A 108 9.52 6.77 7.97
CA PRO A 108 9.62 8.15 7.49
C PRO A 108 10.07 8.20 6.02
N TYR A 109 9.56 9.17 5.25
CA TYR A 109 9.87 9.29 3.82
C TYR A 109 11.38 9.42 3.55
N ASP A 110 12.09 10.17 4.40
CA ASP A 110 13.53 10.38 4.30
C ASP A 110 14.36 9.08 4.46
N ASP A 111 13.76 8.04 5.07
CA ASP A 111 14.38 6.74 5.30
C ASP A 111 13.89 5.67 4.29
N TRP A 112 13.21 6.08 3.22
CA TRP A 112 12.84 5.14 2.16
C TRP A 112 14.08 4.77 1.35
N ASP A 113 14.32 3.47 1.18
CA ASP A 113 15.31 2.96 0.23
C ASP A 113 14.85 3.26 -1.21
N LEU A 114 15.09 4.49 -1.67
CA LEU A 114 14.84 4.94 -3.05
C LEU A 114 15.98 4.54 -4.00
N ASP A 115 17.12 4.12 -3.45
CA ASP A 115 18.34 3.74 -4.19
C ASP A 115 18.34 2.30 -4.71
N GLN A 116 17.27 1.53 -4.48
CA GLN A 116 17.16 0.19 -5.07
C GLN A 116 16.83 0.29 -6.57
N ARG A 117 17.90 0.35 -7.38
CA ARG A 117 17.93 -0.06 -8.79
C ARG A 117 17.61 -1.56 -9.00
N ASP A 118 17.12 -2.24 -7.97
CA ASP A 118 16.53 -3.57 -7.99
C ASP A 118 15.00 -3.47 -7.84
N SER A 119 14.39 -2.48 -8.50
CA SER A 119 12.94 -2.56 -8.77
C SER A 119 12.72 -3.87 -9.53
N PRO A 120 11.85 -4.79 -9.07
CA PRO A 120 11.47 -5.93 -9.90
C PRO A 120 10.95 -5.33 -11.20
N ASP A 121 11.61 -5.67 -12.31
CA ASP A 121 11.25 -5.17 -13.61
C ASP A 121 9.76 -5.45 -13.79
N LEU A 122 8.94 -4.44 -14.13
CA LEU A 122 7.52 -4.64 -14.39
C LEU A 122 7.30 -5.70 -15.48
N ALA A 123 8.33 -5.96 -16.29
CA ALA A 123 8.43 -7.08 -17.22
C ALA A 123 8.42 -8.47 -16.54
N GLU A 124 9.08 -8.66 -15.39
CA GLU A 124 9.10 -9.96 -14.68
C GLU A 124 7.76 -10.30 -14.01
N LEU A 125 6.94 -9.30 -13.68
CA LEU A 125 5.56 -9.53 -13.19
C LEU A 125 4.55 -9.83 -14.30
N CYS A 126 4.93 -9.71 -15.57
CA CYS A 126 4.08 -9.96 -16.74
C CYS A 126 4.39 -11.28 -17.48
N VAL A 127 5.36 -12.07 -17.01
CA VAL A 127 5.67 -13.42 -17.53
C VAL A 127 5.43 -14.36 -16.35
N GLU A 128 4.31 -15.10 -16.24
CA GLU A 128 3.98 -16.28 -17.02
C GLU A 128 2.45 -16.45 -17.07
N LEU A 129 1.85 -16.10 -18.21
CA LEU A 129 0.57 -16.64 -18.66
C LEU A 129 0.77 -17.16 -20.08
N GLU A 130 1.51 -18.28 -20.19
CA GLU A 130 1.47 -19.17 -21.35
C GLU A 130 1.04 -20.58 -20.89
#